data_AF-A0A317ZCY5-F1
#
_entry.id   AF-A0A317ZCY5-F1
#
_cell.length_a   1.000
_cell.length_b   1.000
_cell.length_c   1.000
_cell.angle_alpha   90.00
_cell.angle_beta   90.00
_cell.angle_gamma   90.00
#
_symmetry.space_group_name_H-M   'P 1'
#
loop_
_entity.id
_entity.type
_entity.pdbx_description
1 polymer ?
#
loop_
_entity_poly.entity_id
_entity_poly.type
_entity_poly.pdbx_seq_one_letter_code
_entity_poly.pdbx_strand_id
1 'polypeptide(L)'
;MNTKYAQIAQKLKIKYGLRNTPSDSQVENWKSKVELKKKVGLTVETAGRSAAEDIFTDYSTVKYASQADTIEALLEEIARMEREGR
;
A
#
# COMPACT_ATOMS: atom_id res chain seq x y z
N MET A 1 -13.72 -15.70 -0.46
CA MET A 1 -13.66 -14.27 -0.07
C MET A 1 -13.05 -13.52 -1.24
N ASN A 2 -13.83 -12.70 -1.96
CA ASN A 2 -13.30 -11.83 -3.00
C ASN A 2 -12.74 -10.58 -2.31
N THR A 3 -11.42 -10.45 -2.21
CA THR A 3 -10.76 -9.26 -1.67
C THR A 3 -10.76 -8.16 -2.75
N LYS A 4 -11.39 -7.01 -2.47
CA LYS A 4 -11.51 -5.89 -3.40
C LYS A 4 -10.13 -5.38 -3.84
N TYR A 5 -9.14 -5.40 -2.94
CA TYR A 5 -7.75 -5.04 -3.25
C TYR A 5 -6.78 -6.23 -3.32
N ALA A 6 -7.22 -7.43 -3.72
CA ALA A 6 -6.38 -8.65 -3.72
C ALA A 6 -5.01 -8.45 -4.39
N GLN A 7 -4.98 -7.83 -5.56
CA GLN A 7 -3.75 -7.60 -6.33
C GLN A 7 -2.83 -6.59 -5.62
N ILE A 8 -3.39 -5.52 -5.07
CA ILE A 8 -2.62 -4.49 -4.36
C ILE A 8 -2.09 -5.01 -3.03
N ALA A 9 -2.89 -5.79 -2.31
CA ALA A 9 -2.43 -6.47 -1.10
C ALA A 9 -1.21 -7.35 -1.41
N GLN A 10 -1.22 -8.09 -2.52
CA GLN A 10 -0.09 -8.90 -2.94
C GLN A 10 1.13 -8.06 -3.33
N LYS A 11 0.94 -6.95 -4.05
CA LYS A 11 2.03 -6.01 -4.36
C LYS A 11 2.62 -5.37 -3.11
N LEU A 12 1.81 -4.95 -2.14
CA LEU A 12 2.24 -4.40 -0.86
C LEU A 12 3.02 -5.45 -0.05
N LYS A 13 2.54 -6.70 -0.04
CA LYS A 13 3.23 -7.82 0.59
C LYS A 13 4.65 -7.99 0.03
N ILE A 14 4.79 -8.00 -1.29
CA ILE A 14 6.09 -8.15 -1.96
C ILE A 14 6.97 -6.93 -1.68
N LYS A 15 6.44 -5.70 -1.87
CA LYS A 15 7.18 -4.45 -1.74
C LYS A 15 7.72 -4.22 -0.32
N TYR A 16 6.96 -4.62 0.69
CA TYR A 16 7.30 -4.42 2.10
C TYR A 16 7.71 -5.72 2.82
N GLY A 17 7.91 -6.81 2.09
CA GLY A 17 8.33 -8.08 2.66
C GLY A 17 7.40 -8.61 3.77
N LEU A 18 6.10 -8.37 3.68
CA LEU A 18 5.13 -8.76 4.71
C LEU A 18 4.95 -10.28 4.71
N ARG A 19 4.90 -10.93 5.89
CA ARG A 19 4.62 -12.37 5.99
C ARG A 19 3.19 -12.70 5.59
N ASN A 20 2.24 -11.86 5.99
CA ASN A 20 0.82 -12.02 5.70
C ASN A 20 0.36 -11.06 4.60
N THR A 21 -0.58 -11.51 3.78
CA THR A 21 -1.23 -10.65 2.79
C THR A 21 -2.14 -9.64 3.52
N PRO A 22 -1.98 -8.32 3.27
CA PRO A 22 -2.86 -7.30 3.82
C PRO A 22 -4.34 -7.59 3.54
N SER A 23 -5.18 -7.38 4.55
CA SER A 23 -6.63 -7.37 4.39
C SER A 23 -7.09 -6.08 3.70
N ASP A 24 -8.30 -6.09 3.13
CA ASP A 24 -8.89 -4.94 2.44
C ASP A 24 -8.85 -3.67 3.29
N SER A 25 -9.27 -3.77 4.55
CA SER A 25 -9.24 -2.66 5.52
C SER A 25 -7.83 -2.16 5.81
N GLN A 26 -6.81 -3.02 5.74
CA GLN A 26 -5.42 -2.59 5.91
C GLN A 26 -4.91 -1.82 4.69
N VAL A 27 -5.34 -2.22 3.48
CA VAL A 27 -5.01 -1.48 2.24
C VAL A 27 -5.67 -0.10 2.23
N GLU A 28 -6.93 0.00 2.65
CA GLU A 28 -7.66 1.27 2.74
C GLU A 28 -7.08 2.21 3.80
N ASN A 29 -6.71 1.65 4.96
CA ASN A 29 -6.03 2.40 6.01
C ASN A 29 -4.66 2.88 5.53
N TRP A 30 -3.93 2.03 4.80
CA TRP A 30 -2.65 2.38 4.21
C TRP A 30 -2.78 3.54 3.24
N LYS A 31 -3.69 3.45 2.27
CA LYS A 31 -4.00 4.56 1.35
C LYS A 31 -4.31 5.85 2.12
N SER A 32 -5.18 5.78 3.12
CA SER A 32 -5.59 6.95 3.90
C SER A 32 -4.41 7.60 4.63
N LYS A 33 -3.55 6.80 5.27
CA LYS A 33 -2.32 7.29 5.91
C LYS A 33 -1.33 7.86 4.90
N VAL A 34 -1.18 7.26 3.72
CA VAL A 34 -0.29 7.78 2.67
C VAL A 34 -0.77 9.14 2.18
N GLU A 35 -2.07 9.30 1.93
CA GLU A 35 -2.66 10.58 1.51
C GLU A 35 -2.50 11.67 2.59
N LEU A 36 -2.70 11.33 3.87
CA LEU A 36 -2.44 12.25 4.98
C LEU A 36 -0.96 12.64 5.07
N LYS A 37 -0.04 11.67 4.92
CA LYS A 37 1.41 11.89 4.96
C LYS A 37 1.88 12.74 3.77
N LYS A 38 1.31 12.55 2.59
CA LYS A 38 1.55 13.43 1.42
C LYS A 38 1.10 14.86 1.69
N LYS A 39 -0.06 15.06 2.33
CA LYS A 39 -0.58 16.39 2.67
C LYS A 39 0.32 17.17 3.63
N VAL A 40 1.06 16.49 4.51
CA VAL A 40 2.04 17.13 5.40
C VAL A 40 3.41 17.35 4.76
N GLY A 41 3.56 17.07 3.45
CA GLY A 41 4.76 17.35 2.67
C GLY A 41 5.74 16.17 2.54
N LEU A 42 5.37 14.96 2.96
CA LEU A 42 6.22 13.78 2.71
C LEU A 42 6.15 13.38 1.23
N THR A 43 7.29 12.94 0.68
CA THR A 43 7.32 12.30 -0.63
C THR A 43 6.50 11.02 -0.62
N VAL A 44 5.92 10.68 -1.77
CA VAL A 44 5.01 9.53 -1.92
C VAL A 44 5.62 8.21 -1.42
N GLU A 45 6.92 8.01 -1.64
CA GLU A 45 7.63 6.81 -1.19
C GLU A 45 7.83 6.79 0.32
N THR A 46 8.19 7.94 0.90
CA THR A 46 8.36 8.10 2.35
C THR A 46 7.01 7.95 3.06
N ALA A 47 5.95 8.55 2.51
CA ALA A 47 4.59 8.43 2.99
C ALA A 47 4.12 6.96 2.93
N GLY A 48 4.34 6.28 1.80
CA GLY A 48 4.07 4.86 1.59
C GLY A 48 4.75 3.97 2.63
N ARG A 49 6.07 4.11 2.76
CA ARG A 49 6.87 3.36 3.73
C ARG A 49 6.41 3.62 5.15
N SER A 50 6.30 4.89 5.53
CA SER A 50 5.92 5.26 6.90
C SER A 50 4.50 4.79 7.23
N ALA A 51 3.56 4.80 6.27
CA ALA A 51 2.22 4.23 6.47
C ALA A 51 2.26 2.70 6.63
N ALA A 52 3.14 2.02 5.89
CA ALA A 52 3.32 0.58 5.99
C ALA A 52 3.89 0.16 7.35
N GLU A 53 4.89 0.89 7.86
CA GLU A 53 5.45 0.70 9.21
C GLU A 53 4.40 0.89 10.32
N ASP A 54 3.47 1.83 10.12
CA ASP A 54 2.39 2.13 11.06
C ASP A 54 1.29 1.05 11.11
N ILE A 55 1.08 0.31 10.01
CA ILE A 55 -0.11 -0.54 9.82
C ILE A 55 0.24 -2.02 9.84
N PHE A 56 1.39 -2.38 9.26
CA PHE A 56 1.79 -3.77 9.16
C PHE A 56 2.75 -4.10 10.30
N THR A 57 2.26 -4.82 11.31
CA THR A 57 3.09 -5.22 12.47
C THR A 57 4.21 -6.19 12.10
N ASP A 58 4.04 -6.93 10.99
CA ASP A 58 5.04 -7.80 10.38
C ASP A 58 5.76 -7.07 9.23
N TYR A 59 5.92 -5.75 9.33
CA TYR A 59 6.72 -5.00 8.36
C TYR A 59 8.17 -5.46 8.45
N SER A 60 8.64 -6.17 7.42
CA SER A 60 10.02 -6.63 7.35
C SER A 60 10.84 -5.67 6.49
N THR A 61 11.98 -5.23 7.01
CA THR A 61 12.89 -4.30 6.32
C THR A 61 13.66 -4.93 5.16
N VAL A 62 13.38 -6.20 4.82
CA VAL A 62 13.89 -6.86 3.60
C VAL A 62 13.26 -6.16 2.39
N LYS A 63 13.85 -5.03 2.00
CA LYS A 63 13.47 -4.25 0.83
C LYS A 63 13.72 -5.11 -0.40
N TYR A 64 12.68 -5.78 -0.89
CA TYR A 64 12.65 -6.14 -2.30
C TYR A 64 12.46 -4.84 -3.07
N ALA A 65 13.59 -4.24 -3.46
CA ALA A 65 13.65 -3.11 -4.37
C ALA A 65 13.26 -3.55 -5.79
N SER A 66 12.06 -4.12 -5.94
CA SER A 66 11.44 -4.29 -7.25
C SER A 66 11.06 -2.88 -7.70
N GLN A 67 11.91 -2.30 -8.55
CA GLN A 67 11.74 -0.98 -9.18
C GLN A 67 10.46 -0.87 -10.02
N ALA A 68 9.67 -1.94 -10.17
CA ALA A 68 8.54 -2.01 -11.10
C ALA A 68 7.23 -1.39 -10.57
N ASP A 69 6.97 -1.40 -9.26
CA ASP A 69 5.72 -0.85 -8.71
C ASP A 69 6.03 0.30 -7.74
N THR A 70 5.91 1.54 -8.21
CA THR A 70 6.00 2.73 -7.34
C THR A 70 4.78 2.83 -6.43
N ILE A 71 4.90 3.55 -5.32
CA ILE A 71 3.74 3.82 -4.44
C ILE A 71 2.64 4.56 -5.21
N GLU A 72 3.00 5.39 -6.19
CA GLU A 72 2.05 6.09 -7.06
C GLU A 72 1.22 5.14 -7.91
N ALA A 73 1.87 4.16 -8.54
CA ALA A 73 1.17 3.14 -9.33
C ALA A 73 0.18 2.35 -8.47
N LEU A 74 0.54 2.03 -7.23
CA LEU A 74 -0.37 1.38 -6.28
C LEU A 74 -1.56 2.27 -5.93
N LEU A 75 -1.34 3.54 -5.61
CA LEU A 75 -2.42 4.48 -5.29
C LEU A 75 -3.36 4.70 -6.48
N GLU A 76 -2.83 4.83 -7.69
CA GLU A 76 -3.61 4.99 -8.91
C GLU A 76 -4.46 3.74 -9.19
N GLU A 77 -3.90 2.55 -8.98
CA GLU A 77 -4.63 1.29 -9.14
C GLU A 77 -5.76 1.16 -8.11
N ILE A 78 -5.56 1.59 -6.84
CA ILE A 78 -6.66 1.68 -5.86
C ILE A 78 -7.75 2.63 -6.37
N ALA A 79 -7.37 3.83 -6.80
CA ALA A 79 -8.30 4.84 -7.28
C ALA A 79 -9.06 4.39 -8.54
N ARG A 80 -8.44 3.57 -9.39
CA ARG A 80 -9.11 2.95 -10.55
C ARG A 80 -10.16 1.93 -10.08
N MET A 81 -9.79 1.02 -9.17
CA MET A 81 -10.72 0.02 -8.63
C MET A 81 -11.92 0.63 -7.91
N GLU A 82 -11.76 1.75 -7.21
CA GLU A 82 -12.89 2.45 -6.57
C GLU A 82 -13.84 3.13 -7.57
N ARG A 83 -13.33 3.50 -8.76
CA ARG A 83 -14.14 4.08 -9.83
C ARG A 83 -14.91 3.01 -10.61
N GLU A 84 -14.29 1.85 -10.82
CA GLU A 84 -14.87 0.73 -11.57
C GLU A 84 -15.84 -0.13 -10.74
N GLY A 85 -15.76 -0.05 -9.40
CA GLY A 85 -16.68 -0.73 -8.47
C GLY A 85 -17.91 0.09 -8.05
N ARG A 86 -18.30 1.12 -8.81
CA ARG A 86 -19.48 1.98 -8.56
C ARG A 86 -20.62 1.68 -9.53
#